data_AF-A0A7C1Y9J6-F1
#
_entry.id   AF-A0A7C1Y9J6-F1
#
_cell.length_a   1.000
_cell.length_b   1.000
_cell.length_c   1.000
_cell.angle_alpha   90.00
_cell.angle_beta   90.00
_cell.angle_gamma   90.00
#
_symmetry.space_group_name_H-M   'P 1'
#
loop_
_entity.id
_entity.type
_entity.pdbx_description
1 polymer ?
#
loop_
_entity_poly.entity_id
_entity_poly.type
_entity_poly.pdbx_seq_one_letter_code
_entity_poly.pdbx_strand_id
1 'polypeptide(L)'
;MEILFSRGLLQVFIPSRDILYSGTIALNRLLPDHDMLERSVKVMRESDNAYLLYILEQSGTERRVQAVYRFNKTDLSWNGLDLYSGGKRQVRMEIFKTENRLPAEMDININNTSFYLQLKDITLNRDLGEDYFMPLDASERYPLSLFLRNLGLPLHRGREGKDIDGPDTG
;
A
#
# COMPACT_ATOMS: atom_id res chain seq x y z
N MET A 1 7.45 -18.09 -3.03
CA MET A 1 7.66 -16.64 -3.18
C MET A 1 7.74 -16.10 -1.78
N GLU A 2 8.79 -15.33 -1.49
CA GLU A 2 9.01 -14.74 -0.19
C GLU A 2 8.98 -13.23 -0.33
N ILE A 3 8.31 -12.57 0.60
CA ILE A 3 8.20 -11.11 0.61
C ILE A 3 8.81 -10.64 1.92
N LEU A 4 9.96 -9.98 1.85
CA LEU A 4 10.53 -9.30 3.00
C LEU A 4 10.11 -7.83 2.97
N PHE A 5 9.72 -7.36 4.15
CA PHE A 5 9.42 -5.97 4.39
C PHE A 5 10.19 -5.49 5.63
N SER A 6 11.14 -4.59 5.44
CA SER A 6 12.00 -4.12 6.53
C SER A 6 12.39 -2.66 6.32
N ARG A 7 12.00 -1.78 7.25
CA ARG A 7 12.44 -0.36 7.30
C ARG A 7 12.31 0.40 5.97
N GLY A 8 11.22 0.18 5.22
CA GLY A 8 11.01 0.82 3.92
C GLY A 8 11.62 0.08 2.73
N LEU A 9 12.35 -1.01 2.93
CA LEU A 9 12.75 -1.93 1.88
C LEU A 9 11.65 -2.98 1.67
N LEU A 10 11.13 -3.08 0.44
CA LEU A 10 10.32 -4.22 0.00
C LEU A 10 11.18 -5.08 -0.93
N GLN A 11 11.22 -6.37 -0.62
CA GLN A 11 11.93 -7.40 -1.36
C GLN A 11 10.94 -8.52 -1.73
N VAL A 12 10.90 -8.92 -2.99
CA VAL A 12 10.11 -10.05 -3.48
C VAL A 12 11.06 -11.06 -4.10
N PHE A 13 11.25 -12.18 -3.43
CA PHE A 13 12.08 -13.29 -3.90
C PHE A 13 11.22 -14.38 -4.52
N ILE A 14 11.63 -14.85 -5.70
CA ILE A 14 11.01 -15.98 -6.40
C ILE A 14 12.01 -17.14 -6.43
N PRO A 15 11.99 -18.04 -5.42
CA PRO A 15 12.98 -19.10 -5.27
C PRO A 15 13.14 -19.98 -6.52
N SER A 16 12.01 -20.32 -7.18
CA SER A 16 12.00 -21.17 -8.36
C SER A 16 12.76 -20.60 -9.57
N ARG A 17 13.07 -19.30 -9.55
CA ARG A 17 13.84 -18.62 -10.61
C ARG A 17 15.15 -18.05 -10.08
N ASP A 18 15.37 -18.11 -8.77
CA ASP A 18 16.47 -17.43 -8.09
C ASP A 18 16.57 -15.92 -8.44
N ILE A 19 15.41 -15.25 -8.44
CA ILE A 19 15.28 -13.83 -8.75
C ILE A 19 14.75 -13.06 -7.55
N LEU A 20 15.42 -11.96 -7.21
CA LEU A 20 15.02 -10.99 -6.20
C LEU A 20 14.66 -9.65 -6.83
N TYR A 21 13.44 -9.17 -6.56
CA TYR A 21 13.03 -7.81 -6.87
C TYR A 21 13.09 -6.95 -5.63
N SER A 22 13.73 -5.78 -5.68
CA SER A 22 13.86 -4.91 -4.51
C SER A 22 13.59 -3.43 -4.81
N GLY A 23 13.05 -2.72 -3.83
CA GLY A 23 12.80 -1.30 -3.94
C GLY A 23 12.47 -0.65 -2.60
N THR A 24 12.76 0.63 -2.50
CA THR A 24 12.40 1.41 -1.32
C THR A 24 10.97 1.94 -1.47
N ILE A 25 10.11 1.56 -0.55
CA ILE A 25 8.79 2.15 -0.36
C ILE A 25 8.90 3.20 0.74
N ALA A 26 8.49 4.42 0.43
CA ALA A 26 8.37 5.50 1.41
C ALA A 26 7.16 5.24 2.32
N LEU A 27 7.28 4.29 3.24
CA LEU A 27 6.24 3.90 4.20
C LEU A 27 5.99 4.94 5.28
N ASN A 28 6.96 5.80 5.55
CA ASN A 28 6.77 7.00 6.35
C ASN A 28 5.61 7.86 5.81
N ARG A 29 5.22 7.67 4.53
CA ARG A 29 3.99 8.23 4.00
C ARG A 29 2.77 7.49 4.56
N LEU A 30 2.75 6.16 4.52
CA LEU A 30 1.60 5.32 4.95
C LEU A 30 1.34 5.34 6.45
N LEU A 31 2.39 5.30 7.26
CA LEU A 31 2.32 5.33 8.71
C LEU A 31 3.39 6.29 9.23
N PRO A 32 3.01 7.41 9.86
CA PRO A 32 3.93 8.33 10.50
C PRO A 32 4.77 7.60 11.55
N ASP A 33 6.05 7.92 11.63
CA ASP A 33 6.83 7.60 12.82
C ASP A 33 6.52 8.59 13.96
N HIS A 34 6.99 8.24 15.16
CA HIS A 34 6.78 9.02 16.37
C HIS A 34 7.30 10.45 16.22
N ASP A 35 8.50 10.63 15.67
CA ASP A 35 9.16 11.93 15.53
C ASP A 35 8.39 12.85 14.57
N MET A 36 7.89 12.31 13.47
CA MET A 36 7.04 13.03 12.51
C MET A 36 5.73 13.46 13.16
N LEU A 37 5.11 12.58 13.96
CA LEU A 37 3.93 12.95 14.72
C LEU A 37 4.25 14.01 15.75
N GLU A 38 5.36 13.93 16.47
CA GLU A 38 5.71 14.90 17.51
C GLU A 38 5.85 16.32 16.94
N ARG A 39 6.58 16.45 15.82
CA ARG A 39 6.91 17.74 15.19
C ARG A 39 5.79 18.36 14.35
N SER A 40 4.75 17.59 14.04
CA SER A 40 3.67 18.05 13.18
C SER A 40 2.59 18.82 13.95
N VAL A 41 2.01 19.83 13.28
CA VAL A 41 0.83 20.54 13.79
C VAL A 41 -0.38 19.66 13.55
N LYS A 42 -1.20 19.49 14.59
CA LYS A 42 -2.37 18.61 14.59
C LYS A 42 -3.63 19.43 14.74
N VAL A 43 -4.59 19.23 13.85
CA VAL A 43 -5.88 19.93 13.89
C VAL A 43 -6.98 18.92 13.75
N MET A 44 -7.93 18.92 14.69
CA MET A 44 -9.12 18.10 14.59
C MET A 44 -10.27 18.92 14.00
N ARG A 45 -11.01 18.32 13.08
CA ARG A 45 -12.26 18.85 12.53
C ARG A 45 -13.33 17.78 12.53
N GLU A 46 -14.56 18.21 12.33
CA GLU A 46 -15.68 17.33 12.14
C GLU A 46 -16.19 17.39 10.70
N SER A 47 -16.61 16.24 10.19
CA SER A 47 -17.47 16.10 9.02
C SER A 47 -18.81 15.50 9.45
N ASP A 48 -19.74 15.28 8.52
CA ASP A 48 -21.05 14.73 8.85
C ASP A 48 -20.95 13.38 9.57
N ASN A 49 -20.07 12.48 9.10
CA ASN A 49 -20.00 11.09 9.58
C ASN A 49 -18.68 10.72 10.27
N ALA A 50 -17.70 11.63 10.33
CA ALA A 50 -16.38 11.32 10.87
C ALA A 50 -15.71 12.50 11.58
N TYR A 51 -14.87 12.18 12.56
CA TYR A 51 -13.82 13.06 13.03
C TYR A 51 -12.63 12.99 12.07
N LEU A 52 -12.09 14.15 11.72
CA LEU A 52 -10.96 14.32 10.80
C LEU A 52 -9.77 14.87 11.58
N LEU A 53 -8.71 14.08 11.71
CA LEU A 53 -7.44 14.53 12.28
C LEU A 53 -6.48 14.87 11.15
N TYR A 54 -6.19 16.16 11.00
CA TYR A 54 -5.22 16.69 10.06
C TYR A 54 -3.84 16.72 10.69
N ILE A 55 -2.87 16.14 9.99
CA ILE A 55 -1.45 16.28 10.27
C ILE A 55 -0.87 17.24 9.25
N LEU A 56 -0.28 18.33 9.74
CA LEU A 56 0.24 19.41 8.92
C LEU A 56 1.77 19.49 9.05
N GLU A 57 2.45 19.60 7.92
CA GLU A 57 3.83 20.06 7.84
C GLU A 57 3.87 21.56 8.03
N GLN A 58 4.84 22.03 8.81
CA GLN A 58 5.12 23.45 8.95
C GLN A 58 6.52 23.74 8.41
N SER A 59 6.59 24.58 7.39
CA SER A 59 7.84 25.11 6.83
C SER A 59 7.77 26.63 6.87
N GLY A 60 8.37 27.23 7.91
CA GLY A 60 8.21 28.66 8.19
C GLY A 60 6.77 29.00 8.58
N THR A 61 6.13 29.89 7.82
CA THR A 61 4.74 30.30 8.01
C THR A 61 3.74 29.45 7.21
N GLU A 62 4.22 28.69 6.22
CA GLU A 62 3.35 27.83 5.42
C GLU A 62 2.99 26.55 6.16
N ARG A 63 1.71 26.19 6.08
CA ARG A 63 1.19 24.90 6.55
C ARG A 63 0.65 24.10 5.37
N ARG A 64 1.11 22.86 5.26
CA ARG A 64 0.67 21.94 4.20
C ARG A 64 0.12 20.67 4.82
N VAL A 65 -1.03 20.21 4.33
CA VAL A 65 -1.59 18.93 4.76
C VAL A 65 -0.67 17.81 4.31
N GLN A 66 -0.27 16.94 5.23
CA GLN A 66 0.46 15.71 4.94
C GLN A 66 -0.45 14.49 5.04
N ALA A 67 -1.31 14.46 6.07
CA ALA A 67 -2.21 13.35 6.28
C ALA A 67 -3.56 13.81 6.84
N VAL A 68 -4.60 13.06 6.52
CA VAL A 68 -5.93 13.20 7.11
C VAL A 68 -6.39 11.83 7.56
N TYR A 69 -6.46 11.63 8.87
CA TYR A 69 -7.04 10.44 9.48
C TYR A 69 -8.53 10.64 9.68
N ARG A 70 -9.29 9.60 9.37
CA ARG A 70 -10.76 9.59 9.49
C ARG A 70 -11.16 8.59 10.56
N PHE A 71 -11.95 9.04 11.51
CA PHE A 71 -12.45 8.22 12.60
C PHE A 71 -13.98 8.29 12.63
N ASN A 72 -14.63 7.15 12.80
CA ASN A 72 -16.08 7.07 12.89
C ASN A 72 -16.57 7.84 14.13
N LYS A 73 -17.65 8.62 14.01
CA LYS A 73 -18.16 9.39 15.16
C LYS A 73 -18.75 8.51 16.27
N THR A 74 -19.29 7.35 15.90
CA THR A 74 -20.01 6.47 16.83
C THR A 74 -19.07 5.76 17.81
N ASP A 75 -17.94 5.26 17.32
CA ASP A 75 -17.05 4.35 18.08
C ASP A 75 -15.57 4.75 18.03
N LEU A 76 -15.25 5.88 17.39
CA LEU A 76 -13.89 6.38 17.17
C LEU A 76 -12.98 5.39 16.44
N SER A 77 -13.55 4.40 15.75
CA SER A 77 -12.79 3.45 14.95
C SER A 77 -12.13 4.18 13.78
N TRP A 78 -10.86 3.84 13.53
CA TRP A 78 -10.15 4.34 12.36
C TRP A 78 -10.74 3.73 11.10
N ASN A 79 -11.29 4.56 10.21
CA ASN A 79 -11.99 4.11 9.00
C ASN A 79 -11.34 4.60 7.69
N GLY A 80 -10.26 5.38 7.77
CA GLY A 80 -9.46 5.68 6.60
C GLY A 80 -8.36 6.72 6.79
N LEU A 81 -7.53 6.86 5.76
CA LEU A 81 -6.38 7.74 5.72
C LEU A 81 -6.18 8.30 4.32
N ASP A 82 -6.05 9.62 4.20
CA ASP A 82 -5.58 10.27 2.98
C ASP A 82 -4.19 10.86 3.20
N LEU A 83 -3.29 10.68 2.24
CA LEU A 83 -1.92 11.20 2.30
C LEU A 83 -1.65 12.14 1.14
N TYR A 84 -0.92 13.21 1.44
CA TYR A 84 -0.71 14.33 0.54
C TYR A 84 0.78 14.60 0.35
N SER A 85 1.14 14.98 -0.87
CA SER A 85 2.48 15.48 -1.21
C SER A 85 2.33 16.58 -2.25
N GLY A 86 3.02 17.71 -2.04
CA GLY A 86 2.90 18.88 -2.92
C GLY A 86 1.46 19.38 -3.07
N GLY A 87 0.64 19.25 -2.02
CA GLY A 87 -0.78 19.63 -2.02
C GLY A 87 -1.71 18.68 -2.77
N LYS A 88 -1.19 17.59 -3.36
CA LYS A 88 -1.99 16.59 -4.08
C LYS A 88 -2.09 15.30 -3.27
N ARG A 89 -3.28 14.71 -3.22
CA ARG A 89 -3.49 13.40 -2.59
C ARG A 89 -2.74 12.33 -3.40
N GLN A 90 -1.84 11.63 -2.74
CA GLN A 90 -1.02 10.54 -3.30
C GLN A 90 -1.60 9.16 -2.97
N VAL A 91 -2.17 9.05 -1.77
CA VAL A 91 -2.72 7.79 -1.27
C VAL A 91 -4.08 8.03 -0.65
N ARG A 92 -4.99 7.07 -0.83
CA ARG A 92 -6.24 6.93 -0.10
C ARG A 92 -6.37 5.51 0.41
N MET A 93 -6.49 5.36 1.71
CA MET A 93 -6.81 4.11 2.39
C MET A 93 -8.22 4.19 2.96
N GLU A 94 -9.00 3.13 2.73
CA GLU A 94 -10.33 2.92 3.30
C GLU A 94 -10.31 1.63 4.09
N ILE A 95 -10.79 1.67 5.34
CA ILE A 95 -10.77 0.52 6.24
C ILE A 95 -12.21 0.07 6.43
N PHE A 96 -12.49 -1.16 5.99
CA PHE A 96 -13.83 -1.75 6.05
C PHE A 96 -14.02 -2.58 7.32
N LYS A 97 -12.95 -3.22 7.80
CA LYS A 97 -12.97 -4.07 8.98
C LYS A 97 -11.76 -3.83 9.85
N THR A 98 -11.98 -3.83 11.16
CA THR A 98 -10.92 -3.88 12.16
C THR A 98 -11.06 -5.12 13.04
N GLU A 99 -9.92 -5.68 13.46
CA GLU A 99 -9.84 -6.75 14.46
C GLU A 99 -8.92 -6.27 15.58
N ASN A 100 -9.39 -6.27 16.83
CA ASN A 100 -8.64 -5.73 17.98
C ASN A 100 -8.07 -4.32 17.73
N ARG A 101 -8.85 -3.45 17.06
CA ARG A 101 -8.47 -2.08 16.64
C ARG A 101 -7.40 -1.99 15.55
N LEU A 102 -6.95 -3.11 14.99
CA LEU A 102 -6.06 -3.14 13.83
C LEU A 102 -6.90 -3.25 12.55
N PRO A 103 -6.59 -2.48 11.50
CA PRO A 103 -7.22 -2.67 10.19
C PRO A 103 -6.96 -4.09 9.68
N ALA A 104 -8.04 -4.84 9.43
CA ALA A 104 -7.98 -6.22 8.94
C ALA A 104 -8.45 -6.32 7.48
N GLU A 105 -9.28 -5.38 7.02
CA GLU A 105 -9.74 -5.32 5.64
C GLU A 105 -9.72 -3.88 5.15
N MET A 106 -8.95 -3.63 4.09
CA MET A 106 -8.74 -2.27 3.59
C MET A 106 -8.47 -2.22 2.09
N ASP A 107 -8.92 -1.13 1.47
CA ASP A 107 -8.51 -0.72 0.14
C ASP A 107 -7.45 0.37 0.23
N ILE A 108 -6.36 0.20 -0.51
CA ILE A 108 -5.28 1.18 -0.61
C ILE A 108 -5.12 1.59 -2.06
N ASN A 109 -5.41 2.86 -2.34
CA ASN A 109 -5.27 3.46 -3.66
C ASN A 109 -4.04 4.36 -3.68
N ILE A 110 -3.09 4.07 -4.57
CA ILE A 110 -1.86 4.84 -4.77
C ILE A 110 -1.82 5.24 -6.25
N ASN A 111 -1.99 6.53 -6.55
CA ASN A 111 -2.12 7.02 -7.92
C ASN A 111 -3.20 6.23 -8.71
N ASN A 112 -2.80 5.51 -9.76
CA ASN A 112 -3.69 4.70 -10.61
C ASN A 112 -3.69 3.21 -10.23
N THR A 113 -3.11 2.83 -9.10
CA THR A 113 -3.04 1.44 -8.62
C THR A 113 -3.89 1.28 -7.38
N SER A 114 -4.64 0.19 -7.32
CA SER A 114 -5.45 -0.17 -6.15
C SER A 114 -5.02 -1.54 -5.64
N PHE A 115 -4.95 -1.66 -4.32
CA PHE A 115 -4.65 -2.89 -3.61
C PHE A 115 -5.77 -3.15 -2.61
N TYR A 116 -6.39 -4.31 -2.70
CA TYR A 116 -7.25 -4.81 -1.64
C TYR A 116 -6.43 -5.71 -0.73
N LEU A 117 -6.42 -5.41 0.57
CA LEU A 117 -5.69 -6.16 1.58
C LEU A 117 -6.68 -6.73 2.60
N GLN A 118 -6.65 -8.05 2.75
CA GLN A 118 -7.36 -8.78 3.79
C GLN A 118 -6.36 -9.55 4.64
N LEU A 119 -6.26 -9.19 5.92
CA LEU A 119 -5.46 -9.86 6.92
C LEU A 119 -6.32 -10.92 7.62
N LYS A 120 -5.78 -12.13 7.75
CA LYS A 120 -6.39 -13.26 8.46
C LYS A 120 -5.41 -13.82 9.46
N ASP A 121 -5.93 -14.47 10.50
CA ASP A 121 -5.14 -15.15 11.54
C ASP A 121 -4.09 -14.22 12.19
N ILE A 122 -4.50 -12.99 12.51
CA ILE A 122 -3.62 -11.96 13.08
C ILE A 122 -3.15 -12.40 14.48
N THR A 123 -1.87 -12.70 14.62
CA THR A 123 -1.21 -12.98 15.89
C THR A 123 -0.31 -11.82 16.31
N LEU A 124 -0.48 -11.33 17.55
CA LEU A 124 0.36 -10.29 18.14
C LEU A 124 1.34 -10.88 19.16
N ASN A 125 2.46 -10.18 19.39
CA ASN A 125 3.48 -10.55 20.38
C ASN A 125 4.11 -11.94 20.17
N ARG A 126 4.19 -12.39 18.91
CA ARG A 126 5.02 -13.54 18.59
C ARG A 126 6.48 -13.12 18.68
N ASP A 127 7.29 -13.92 19.37
CA ASP A 127 8.73 -13.72 19.39
C ASP A 127 9.27 -14.02 17.98
N LEU A 128 9.68 -12.96 17.28
CA LEU A 128 10.25 -13.03 15.93
C LEU A 128 11.74 -12.72 16.09
N GLY A 129 12.60 -13.72 15.85
CA GLY A 129 14.05 -13.53 15.86
C GLY A 129 14.51 -12.54 14.77
N GLU A 130 15.68 -11.94 14.95
CA GLU A 130 16.24 -10.96 14.00
C GLU A 130 16.37 -11.50 12.57
N ASP A 131 16.55 -12.81 12.42
CA ASP A 131 16.66 -13.52 11.15
C ASP A 131 15.46 -13.28 10.22
N TYR A 132 14.26 -13.05 10.77
CA TYR A 132 13.05 -12.73 9.97
C TYR A 132 13.15 -11.40 9.23
N PHE A 133 14.05 -10.52 9.66
CA PHE A 133 14.23 -9.19 9.10
C PHE A 133 15.51 -9.06 8.27
N MET A 134 16.29 -10.14 8.12
CA MET A 134 17.50 -10.14 7.32
C MET A 134 17.17 -10.02 5.82
N PRO A 135 17.94 -9.22 5.05
CA PRO A 135 17.76 -9.12 3.61
C PRO A 135 17.84 -10.48 2.92
N LEU A 136 16.92 -10.72 1.98
CA LEU A 136 16.95 -11.90 1.12
C LEU A 136 18.09 -11.77 0.09
N ASP A 137 18.63 -12.91 -0.34
CA ASP A 137 19.66 -13.01 -1.37
C ASP A 137 19.20 -13.87 -2.56
N ALA A 138 19.72 -13.58 -3.75
CA ALA A 138 19.42 -14.27 -4.99
C ALA A 138 20.53 -14.01 -6.03
N SER A 139 20.71 -14.94 -6.98
CA SER A 139 21.67 -14.77 -8.08
C SER A 139 21.32 -13.60 -9.00
N GLU A 140 20.04 -13.38 -9.26
CA GLU A 140 19.56 -12.29 -10.11
C GLU A 140 18.79 -11.24 -9.31
N ARG A 141 19.09 -9.96 -9.56
CA ARG A 141 18.49 -8.84 -8.82
C ARG A 141 17.93 -7.78 -9.77
N TYR A 142 16.67 -7.40 -9.54
CA TYR A 142 15.95 -6.43 -10.37
C TYR A 142 15.24 -5.37 -9.52
N PRO A 143 14.96 -4.18 -10.09
CA PRO A 143 14.13 -3.20 -9.40
C PRO A 143 12.67 -3.70 -9.25
N LEU A 144 12.07 -3.43 -8.09
CA LEU A 144 10.68 -3.75 -7.76
C LEU A 144 9.68 -3.23 -8.81
N SER A 145 10.00 -2.12 -9.46
CA SER A 145 9.17 -1.57 -10.55
C SER A 145 8.95 -2.55 -11.70
N LEU A 146 9.91 -3.44 -12.00
CA LEU A 146 9.75 -4.47 -13.03
C LEU A 146 8.75 -5.55 -12.60
N PHE A 147 8.79 -5.97 -11.34
CA PHE A 147 7.81 -6.90 -10.78
C PHE A 147 6.40 -6.33 -10.84
N LEU A 148 6.23 -5.09 -10.38
CA LEU A 148 4.92 -4.41 -10.36
C LEU A 148 4.34 -4.18 -11.76
N ARG A 149 5.17 -3.86 -12.76
CA ARG A 149 4.74 -3.74 -14.16
C ARG A 149 4.17 -5.05 -14.70
N ASN A 150 4.76 -6.18 -14.30
CA ASN A 150 4.36 -7.51 -14.77
C ASN A 150 3.13 -8.06 -14.05
N LEU A 151 2.73 -7.50 -12.90
CA LEU A 151 1.47 -7.82 -12.23
C LEU A 151 0.25 -7.17 -12.91
N GLY A 152 0.45 -6.08 -13.66
CA GLY A 152 -0.62 -5.25 -14.22
C GLY A 152 -1.13 -5.64 -15.61
N LEU A 153 -0.84 -6.84 -16.11
CA LEU A 153 -1.33 -7.29 -17.42
C LEU A 153 -2.13 -8.59 -17.30
N PRO A 154 -3.42 -8.61 -17.64
CA PRO A 154 -4.01 -9.84 -18.13
C PRO A 154 -3.30 -10.16 -19.46
N LEU A 155 -2.56 -11.27 -19.49
CA LEU A 155 -2.12 -11.88 -20.73
C LEU A 155 -3.37 -12.39 -21.47
N HIS A 156 -4.11 -11.50 -22.13
CA HIS A 156 -4.88 -11.88 -23.31
C HIS A 156 -3.87 -12.16 -24.42
N ARG A 157 -3.30 -13.36 -24.41
CA ARG A 157 -2.93 -13.98 -25.69
C ARG A 157 -4.24 -14.31 -26.37
N GLY A 158 -4.57 -13.50 -27.37
CA GLY A 158 -5.72 -13.68 -28.22
C GLY A 158 -5.79 -15.13 -28.72
N ARG A 159 -6.97 -15.73 -28.54
CA ARG A 159 -7.45 -16.70 -29.50
C ARG A 159 -7.69 -15.92 -30.80
N GLU A 160 -6.74 -15.97 -31.71
CA GLU A 160 -7.09 -15.82 -33.13
C GLU A 160 -7.86 -17.08 -33.51
N GLY A 161 -9.18 -16.95 -33.46
CA GLY A 161 -10.08 -17.85 -34.15
C GLY A 161 -10.75 -17.05 -35.25
N LYS A 162 -10.52 -17.50 -36.49
CA LYS A 162 -11.42 -17.53 -37.65
C LYS A 162 -10.68 -17.12 -38.92
N ASP A 163 -9.98 -18.09 -39.52
CA ASP A 163 -9.97 -18.17 -40.97
C ASP A 163 -11.34 -18.74 -41.38
N ILE A 164 -12.02 -17.91 -42.16
CA ILE A 164 -13.31 -18.15 -42.76
C ILE A 164 -12.99 -18.73 -44.13
N ASP A 165 -13.05 -20.06 -44.27
CA ASP A 165 -13.03 -20.70 -45.59
C ASP A 165 -14.45 -21.02 -46.03
N GLY A 166 -14.79 -20.48 -47.20
CA GLY A 166 -16.02 -20.69 -47.95
C GLY A 166 -16.25 -19.45 -48.83
N PRO A 167 -16.25 -19.59 -50.17
CA PRO A 167 -17.07 -20.59 -50.84
C PRO A 167 -16.32 -21.39 -51.92
N ASP A 168 -16.73 -22.63 -52.15
CA ASP A 168 -16.53 -23.25 -53.46
C ASP A 168 -17.88 -23.69 -54.04
N THR A 169 -18.00 -23.37 -55.32
CA THR A 169 -19.11 -23.62 -56.21
C THR A 169 -18.80 -24.89 -56.98
N GLY A 170 -19.76 -25.82 -57.04
CA GLY A 170 -19.63 -27.09 -57.76
C GLY A 170 -20.71 -28.08 -57.37
#